data_AF-A0A9C9YT74-F1
#
_entry.id   AF-A0A9C9YT74-F1
#
_cell.length_a   1.000
_cell.length_b   1.000
_cell.length_c   1.000
_cell.angle_alpha   90.00
_cell.angle_beta   90.00
_cell.angle_gamma   90.00
#
_symmetry.space_group_name_H-M   'P 1'
#
loop_
_entity.id
_entity.type
_entity.pdbx_description
1 polymer ?
#
loop_
_entity_poly.entity_id
_entity_poly.type
_entity_poly.pdbx_seq_one_letter_code
_entity_poly.pdbx_strand_id
1 'polypeptide(L)'
;MKHTFRLTRQFALLSFVTILFIGLVSAYTLSRLLTNEILTRDAIVSGDFVNSIVTADRSWRYFNDVDNPAGKAVLREFYDHVTHLPDALRFNVYGKDQRVIWSSDNELIGKKFDDNDELEEALEGRLVFESGTIGERVKKEHVDLGSDLVGMHFIETYIPIWNPDHDDVVAVVELYKRPLSLHKAIVKGESIIWIGSLLGGMLLFVALYWIVRRADLVMASQQQRLIEAESLSMIGETASAVAHSMRNPLASIRACAELTLTDDLEGAKESARDIINEADRLDRWARELLQFSATHQDELETIDIDALIGKTLDAHREDLARASIELKLYLSGIHPMLRANEAPLAQVVENLVVNAIEAIGHDGTLTVATAVEHKPPFVRITITDTGPGLSDEIKDRLFRPFATTKPSGTGLGLALARRLVEHYGGTLDLHSDPGQGVTATIRLPAVD
;
A
#
# COMPACT_ATOMS: atom_id res chain seq x y z
N MET A 1 11.45 8.66 1.34
CA MET A 1 11.33 7.21 1.58
C MET A 1 10.16 6.77 2.49
N LYS A 2 9.67 7.55 3.47
CA LYS A 2 8.57 7.10 4.36
C LYS A 2 7.20 6.90 3.68
N HIS A 3 6.91 7.60 2.58
CA HIS A 3 5.63 7.51 1.88
C HIS A 3 5.50 6.29 0.95
N THR A 4 6.56 5.88 0.25
CA THR A 4 6.54 4.71 -0.66
C THR A 4 6.32 3.40 0.10
N PHE A 5 6.94 3.25 1.28
CA PHE A 5 6.75 2.07 2.13
C PHE A 5 5.30 1.88 2.62
N ARG A 6 4.53 2.98 2.75
CA ARG A 6 3.09 2.90 3.08
C ARG A 6 2.26 2.39 1.91
N LEU A 7 2.58 2.79 0.68
CA LEU A 7 1.82 2.43 -0.52
C LEU A 7 1.94 0.93 -0.81
N THR A 8 3.15 0.38 -0.85
CA THR A 8 3.39 -1.06 -1.10
C THR A 8 2.71 -1.92 -0.03
N ARG A 9 2.76 -1.49 1.24
CA ARG A 9 2.16 -2.22 2.36
C ARG A 9 0.63 -2.16 2.34
N GLN A 10 0.05 -1.00 2.04
CA GLN A 10 -1.41 -0.85 1.87
C GLN A 10 -1.90 -1.67 0.68
N PHE A 11 -1.20 -1.63 -0.45
CA PHE A 11 -1.51 -2.42 -1.62
C PHE A 11 -1.42 -3.92 -1.34
N ALA A 12 -0.35 -4.37 -0.67
CA ALA A 12 -0.19 -5.78 -0.29
C ALA A 12 -1.33 -6.24 0.62
N LEU A 13 -1.72 -5.44 1.62
CA LEU A 13 -2.84 -5.76 2.50
C LEU A 13 -4.17 -5.84 1.73
N LEU A 14 -4.47 -4.83 0.91
CA LEU A 14 -5.71 -4.74 0.16
C LEU A 14 -5.83 -5.87 -0.87
N SER A 15 -4.76 -6.13 -1.62
CA SER A 15 -4.72 -7.23 -2.60
C SER A 15 -4.85 -8.60 -1.93
N PHE A 16 -4.17 -8.81 -0.80
CA PHE A 16 -4.29 -10.05 -0.01
C PHE A 16 -5.75 -10.28 0.42
N VAL A 17 -6.39 -9.28 1.04
CA VAL A 17 -7.78 -9.38 1.51
C VAL A 17 -8.73 -9.63 0.34
N THR A 18 -8.54 -8.94 -0.78
CA THR A 18 -9.41 -9.06 -1.95
C THR A 18 -9.28 -10.44 -2.62
N ILE A 19 -8.04 -10.91 -2.84
CA ILE A 19 -7.77 -12.22 -3.44
C ILE A 19 -8.27 -13.33 -2.53
N LEU A 20 -8.05 -13.22 -1.22
CA LEU A 20 -8.55 -14.17 -0.24
C LEU A 20 -10.08 -14.22 -0.27
N PHE A 21 -10.74 -13.06 -0.21
CA PHE A 21 -12.20 -12.99 -0.24
C PHE A 21 -12.79 -13.62 -1.51
N ILE A 22 -12.26 -13.26 -2.68
CA ILE A 22 -12.71 -13.82 -3.96
C ILE A 22 -12.47 -15.33 -3.99
N GLY A 23 -11.27 -15.79 -3.58
CA GLY A 23 -10.93 -17.21 -3.54
C GLY A 23 -11.84 -18.03 -2.63
N LEU A 24 -12.17 -17.53 -1.44
CA LEU A 24 -13.09 -18.16 -0.50
C LEU A 24 -14.51 -18.24 -1.06
N VAL A 25 -15.04 -17.12 -1.59
CA VAL A 25 -16.40 -17.05 -2.13
C VAL A 25 -16.55 -17.95 -3.36
N SER A 26 -15.57 -17.92 -4.28
CA SER A 26 -15.57 -18.77 -5.46
C SER A 26 -15.45 -20.25 -5.11
N ALA A 27 -14.54 -20.63 -4.20
CA ALA A 27 -14.40 -22.01 -3.75
C ALA A 27 -15.70 -22.53 -3.13
N TYR A 28 -16.28 -21.77 -2.19
CA TYR A 28 -17.54 -22.12 -1.54
C TYR A 28 -18.70 -22.29 -2.55
N THR A 29 -18.87 -21.32 -3.45
CA THR A 29 -19.94 -21.33 -4.45
C THR A 29 -19.81 -22.53 -5.39
N LEU A 30 -18.59 -22.80 -5.87
CA LEU A 30 -18.32 -23.91 -6.78
C LEU A 30 -18.49 -25.27 -6.09
N SER A 31 -18.05 -25.39 -4.83
CA SER A 31 -18.26 -26.57 -3.98
C SER A 31 -19.75 -26.88 -3.85
N ARG A 32 -20.55 -25.88 -3.49
CA ARG A 32 -22.01 -26.03 -3.33
C ARG A 32 -22.71 -26.40 -4.63
N LEU A 33 -22.32 -25.76 -5.74
CA LEU A 33 -22.87 -26.05 -7.06
C LEU A 33 -22.54 -27.49 -7.50
N LEU A 34 -21.29 -27.92 -7.32
CA LEU A 34 -20.84 -29.28 -7.65
C LEU A 34 -21.63 -30.32 -6.83
N THR A 35 -21.73 -30.13 -5.52
CA THR A 35 -22.45 -31.04 -4.62
C THR A 35 -23.92 -31.15 -5.00
N ASN A 36 -24.61 -30.02 -5.22
CA ASN A 36 -26.01 -30.03 -5.64
C ASN A 36 -26.23 -30.75 -6.97
N GLU A 37 -25.38 -30.51 -7.98
CA GLU A 37 -25.49 -31.13 -9.30
C GLU A 37 -25.27 -32.65 -9.23
N ILE A 38 -24.29 -33.09 -8.43
CA ILE A 38 -23.99 -34.51 -8.23
C ILE A 38 -25.17 -35.21 -7.54
N LEU A 39 -25.71 -34.64 -6.46
CA LEU A 39 -26.85 -35.20 -5.73
C LEU A 39 -28.11 -35.27 -6.60
N THR A 40 -28.38 -34.20 -7.37
CA THR A 40 -29.54 -34.14 -8.27
C THR A 40 -29.44 -35.22 -9.35
N ARG A 41 -28.25 -35.39 -9.96
CA ARG A 41 -28.04 -36.46 -10.95
C ARG A 41 -28.20 -37.86 -10.36
N ASP A 42 -27.69 -38.09 -9.15
CA ASP A 42 -27.85 -39.38 -8.47
C ASP A 42 -29.33 -39.70 -8.18
N ALA A 43 -30.10 -38.71 -7.73
CA ALA A 43 -31.54 -38.83 -7.52
C ALA A 43 -32.28 -39.16 -8.84
N ILE A 44 -31.97 -38.46 -9.93
CA ILE A 44 -32.58 -38.70 -11.24
C ILE A 44 -32.28 -40.12 -11.73
N VAL A 45 -31.01 -40.54 -11.69
CA VAL A 45 -30.61 -41.89 -12.13
C VAL A 45 -31.27 -42.97 -11.27
N SER A 46 -31.39 -42.74 -9.96
CA SER A 46 -32.09 -43.65 -9.05
C SER A 46 -33.58 -43.73 -9.38
N GLY A 47 -34.23 -42.59 -9.64
CA GLY A 47 -35.63 -42.48 -10.02
C GLY A 47 -35.93 -43.18 -11.35
N ASP A 48 -35.09 -42.97 -12.37
CA ASP A 48 -35.20 -43.62 -13.68
C ASP A 48 -35.06 -45.14 -13.57
N PHE A 49 -34.14 -45.61 -12.73
CA PHE A 49 -33.94 -47.04 -12.50
C PHE A 49 -35.16 -47.68 -11.81
N VAL A 50 -35.68 -47.06 -10.75
CA VAL A 50 -36.90 -47.54 -10.07
C VAL A 50 -38.10 -47.56 -11.01
N ASN A 51 -38.33 -46.47 -11.77
CA ASN A 51 -39.40 -46.42 -12.77
C ASN A 51 -39.23 -47.46 -13.88
N SER A 52 -37.99 -47.78 -14.27
CA SER A 52 -37.70 -48.84 -15.24
C SER A 52 -38.10 -50.21 -14.72
N ILE A 53 -37.81 -50.54 -13.45
CA ILE A 53 -38.26 -51.80 -12.82
C ILE A 53 -39.79 -51.84 -12.76
N VAL A 54 -40.43 -50.76 -12.27
CA VAL A 54 -41.89 -50.70 -12.16
C VAL A 54 -42.57 -50.93 -13.50
N THR A 55 -42.03 -50.34 -14.56
CA THR A 55 -42.56 -50.48 -15.92
C THR A 55 -42.35 -51.89 -16.47
N ALA A 56 -41.17 -52.48 -16.24
CA ALA A 56 -40.83 -53.83 -16.69
C ALA A 56 -41.73 -54.89 -16.05
N ASP A 57 -41.92 -54.82 -14.73
CA ASP A 57 -42.71 -55.79 -13.96
C ASP A 57 -44.22 -55.48 -14.03
N ARG A 58 -44.59 -54.31 -14.58
CA ARG A 58 -45.96 -53.75 -14.59
C ARG A 58 -46.56 -53.64 -13.19
N SER A 59 -45.71 -53.42 -12.18
CA SER A 59 -46.12 -53.33 -10.78
C SER A 59 -47.00 -52.12 -10.49
N TRP A 60 -46.90 -51.07 -11.32
CA TRP A 60 -47.75 -49.86 -11.26
C TRP A 60 -49.26 -50.17 -11.25
N ARG A 61 -49.69 -51.30 -11.83
CA ARG A 61 -51.10 -51.72 -11.88
C ARG A 61 -51.67 -52.10 -10.52
N TYR A 62 -50.82 -52.43 -9.55
CA TYR A 62 -51.23 -53.07 -8.31
C TYR A 62 -51.02 -52.21 -7.06
N PHE A 63 -50.35 -51.06 -7.15
CA PHE A 63 -50.13 -50.19 -5.98
C PHE A 63 -51.43 -49.64 -5.36
N ASN A 64 -52.51 -49.53 -6.13
CA ASN A 64 -53.84 -49.12 -5.65
C ASN A 64 -54.74 -50.28 -5.19
N ASP A 65 -54.31 -51.54 -5.37
CA ASP A 65 -55.06 -52.75 -5.01
C ASP A 65 -54.09 -53.83 -4.47
N VAL A 66 -53.44 -53.50 -3.35
CA VAL A 66 -52.37 -54.31 -2.73
C VAL A 66 -52.88 -55.68 -2.25
N ASP A 67 -54.20 -55.81 -2.03
CA ASP A 67 -54.82 -57.05 -1.59
C ASP A 67 -55.14 -58.04 -2.71
N ASN A 68 -55.02 -57.61 -3.98
CA ASN A 68 -55.24 -58.44 -5.14
C ASN A 68 -54.31 -59.68 -5.16
N PRO A 69 -54.84 -60.91 -5.19
CA PRO A 69 -54.02 -62.12 -5.22
C PRO A 69 -53.04 -62.19 -6.40
N ALA A 70 -53.41 -61.63 -7.57
CA ALA A 70 -52.55 -61.57 -8.74
C ALA A 70 -51.46 -60.48 -8.61
N GLY A 71 -51.77 -59.37 -7.92
CA GLY A 71 -50.84 -58.27 -7.68
C GLY A 71 -49.79 -58.57 -6.62
N LYS A 72 -50.12 -59.39 -5.61
CA LYS A 72 -49.20 -59.74 -4.50
C LYS A 72 -47.88 -60.36 -4.95
N ALA A 73 -47.89 -61.17 -6.01
CA ALA A 73 -46.68 -61.77 -6.55
C ALA A 73 -45.80 -60.73 -7.28
N VAL A 74 -46.41 -59.90 -8.13
CA VAL A 74 -45.73 -58.86 -8.90
C VAL A 74 -45.13 -57.79 -7.99
N LEU A 75 -45.88 -57.33 -6.98
CA LEU A 75 -45.39 -56.37 -6.00
C LEU A 75 -44.25 -56.94 -5.17
N ARG A 76 -44.31 -58.22 -4.79
CA ARG A 76 -43.23 -58.88 -4.05
C ARG A 76 -41.94 -58.94 -4.86
N GLU A 77 -42.02 -59.24 -6.15
CA GLU A 77 -40.86 -59.26 -7.05
C GLU A 77 -40.26 -57.85 -7.18
N PHE A 78 -41.10 -56.83 -7.37
CA PHE A 78 -40.65 -55.43 -7.35
C PHE A 78 -39.95 -55.05 -6.03
N TYR A 79 -40.52 -55.42 -4.87
CA TYR A 79 -39.94 -55.16 -3.57
C TYR A 79 -38.59 -55.86 -3.36
N ASP A 80 -38.45 -57.08 -3.86
CA ASP A 80 -37.18 -57.82 -3.85
C ASP A 80 -36.14 -57.12 -4.73
N HIS A 81 -36.52 -56.66 -5.93
CA HIS A 81 -35.62 -55.92 -6.82
C HIS A 81 -35.12 -54.61 -6.19
N VAL A 82 -35.99 -53.81 -5.57
CA VAL A 82 -35.57 -52.53 -4.98
C VAL A 82 -34.73 -52.71 -3.73
N THR A 83 -35.02 -53.70 -2.87
CA THR A 83 -34.24 -53.93 -1.63
C THR A 83 -32.79 -54.36 -1.88
N HIS A 84 -32.49 -54.89 -3.06
CA HIS A 84 -31.13 -55.26 -3.47
C HIS A 84 -30.37 -54.11 -4.19
N LEU A 85 -30.94 -52.91 -4.26
CA LEU A 85 -30.26 -51.74 -4.81
C LEU A 85 -28.99 -51.42 -4.00
N PRO A 86 -27.86 -51.12 -4.69
CA PRO A 86 -26.62 -50.75 -4.01
C PRO A 86 -26.83 -49.49 -3.18
N ASP A 87 -26.17 -49.48 -2.02
CA ASP A 87 -26.19 -48.38 -1.05
C ASP A 87 -27.57 -48.05 -0.47
N ALA A 88 -28.62 -48.83 -0.76
CA ALA A 88 -29.94 -48.62 -0.18
C ALA A 88 -30.00 -49.13 1.27
N LEU A 89 -30.57 -48.31 2.15
CA LEU A 89 -30.75 -48.58 3.58
C LEU A 89 -32.19 -48.96 3.91
N ARG A 90 -33.16 -48.28 3.30
CA ARG A 90 -34.59 -48.47 3.56
C ARG A 90 -35.38 -48.05 2.32
N PHE A 91 -36.48 -48.75 2.09
CA PHE A 91 -37.47 -48.39 1.09
C PHE A 91 -38.84 -48.34 1.72
N ASN A 92 -39.60 -47.30 1.39
CA ASN A 92 -41.01 -47.20 1.68
C ASN A 92 -41.77 -46.94 0.39
N VAL A 93 -42.95 -47.50 0.27
CA VAL A 93 -43.87 -47.18 -0.83
C VAL A 93 -45.12 -46.59 -0.21
N TYR A 94 -45.47 -45.40 -0.67
CA TYR A 94 -46.65 -44.67 -0.25
C TYR A 94 -47.74 -44.75 -1.33
N GLY A 95 -48.97 -45.01 -0.88
CA GLY A 95 -50.15 -44.86 -1.72
C GLY A 95 -50.56 -43.39 -1.87
N LYS A 96 -51.54 -43.13 -2.75
CA LYS A 96 -52.14 -41.78 -2.94
C LYS A 96 -52.74 -41.18 -1.66
N ASP A 97 -53.09 -42.01 -0.69
CA ASP A 97 -53.64 -41.59 0.61
C ASP A 97 -52.55 -41.23 1.64
N GLN A 98 -51.28 -41.17 1.21
CA GLN A 98 -50.08 -40.93 2.02
C GLN A 98 -49.83 -42.02 3.06
N ARG A 99 -50.42 -43.22 2.92
CA ARG A 99 -50.11 -44.36 3.79
C ARG A 99 -48.99 -45.20 3.21
N VAL A 100 -48.13 -45.71 4.08
CA VAL A 100 -47.11 -46.69 3.71
C VAL A 100 -47.81 -48.00 3.33
N ILE A 101 -47.89 -48.30 2.04
CA ILE A 101 -48.46 -49.55 1.52
C ILE A 101 -47.47 -50.72 1.65
N TRP A 102 -46.17 -50.41 1.64
CA TRP A 102 -45.11 -51.39 1.89
C TRP A 102 -43.85 -50.70 2.40
N SER A 103 -43.07 -51.41 3.21
CA SER A 103 -41.77 -50.93 3.70
C SER A 103 -40.83 -52.11 3.92
N SER A 104 -39.53 -51.87 3.76
CA SER A 104 -38.49 -52.79 4.24
C SER A 104 -38.46 -52.89 5.78
N ASP A 105 -39.08 -51.93 6.48
CA ASP A 105 -39.31 -51.93 7.91
C ASP A 105 -40.80 -52.19 8.19
N ASN A 106 -41.11 -53.41 8.64
CA ASN A 106 -42.48 -53.84 8.88
C ASN A 106 -43.24 -52.96 9.88
N GLU A 107 -42.55 -52.22 10.76
CA GLU A 107 -43.20 -51.33 11.72
C GLU A 107 -43.83 -50.09 11.06
N LEU A 108 -43.45 -49.77 9.82
CA LEU A 108 -43.93 -48.58 9.11
C LEU A 108 -45.20 -48.85 8.29
N ILE A 109 -45.49 -50.10 7.96
CA ILE A 109 -46.62 -50.47 7.10
C ILE A 109 -47.96 -50.03 7.71
N GLY A 110 -48.76 -49.32 6.93
CA GLY A 110 -50.07 -48.77 7.33
C GLY A 110 -50.00 -47.45 8.10
N LYS A 111 -48.82 -46.99 8.51
CA LYS A 111 -48.65 -45.67 9.12
C LYS A 111 -48.87 -44.57 8.08
N LYS A 112 -49.35 -43.43 8.57
CA LYS A 112 -49.40 -42.16 7.86
C LYS A 112 -48.58 -41.17 8.66
N PHE A 113 -47.72 -40.41 7.99
CA PHE A 113 -46.95 -39.34 8.61
C PHE A 113 -47.62 -38.02 8.21
N ASP A 114 -48.08 -37.27 9.21
CA ASP A 114 -48.61 -35.92 9.01
C ASP A 114 -47.42 -34.94 8.92
N ASP A 115 -47.46 -33.99 7.99
CA ASP A 115 -46.40 -33.03 7.63
C ASP A 115 -45.19 -33.61 6.86
N ASN A 116 -45.41 -34.12 5.64
CA ASN A 116 -44.34 -34.53 4.72
C ASN A 116 -44.49 -33.80 3.36
N ASP A 117 -43.92 -32.60 3.28
CA ASP A 117 -43.98 -31.74 2.09
C ASP A 117 -43.33 -32.44 0.88
N GLU A 118 -42.24 -33.17 1.10
CA GLU A 118 -41.52 -33.88 0.04
C GLU A 118 -42.36 -34.98 -0.63
N LEU A 119 -43.13 -35.73 0.16
CA LEU A 119 -44.09 -36.72 -0.31
C LEU A 119 -45.25 -36.08 -1.07
N GLU A 120 -45.76 -34.93 -0.61
CA GLU A 120 -46.82 -34.20 -1.31
C GLU A 120 -46.35 -33.70 -2.67
N GLU A 121 -45.17 -33.09 -2.74
CA GLU A 121 -44.55 -32.68 -3.99
C GLU A 121 -44.31 -33.87 -4.94
N ALA A 122 -43.92 -35.02 -4.40
CA ALA A 122 -43.75 -36.23 -5.19
C ALA A 122 -45.06 -36.82 -5.70
N LEU A 123 -46.14 -36.76 -4.92
CA LEU A 123 -47.48 -37.15 -5.38
C LEU A 123 -48.00 -36.25 -6.50
N GLU A 124 -47.53 -35.00 -6.59
CA GLU A 124 -47.78 -34.10 -7.73
C GLU A 124 -46.90 -34.41 -8.95
N GLY A 125 -46.02 -35.42 -8.87
CA GLY A 125 -45.18 -35.88 -9.97
C GLY A 125 -43.77 -35.30 -10.00
N ARG A 126 -43.32 -34.58 -8.96
CA ARG A 126 -41.95 -34.08 -8.87
C ARG A 126 -41.01 -35.12 -8.26
N LEU A 127 -39.84 -35.33 -8.85
CA LEU A 127 -38.78 -36.06 -8.17
C LEU A 127 -38.18 -35.15 -7.10
N VAL A 128 -38.28 -35.55 -5.83
CA VAL A 128 -37.76 -34.77 -4.70
C VAL A 128 -36.67 -35.56 -4.01
N PHE A 129 -35.62 -34.87 -3.56
CA PHE A 129 -34.60 -35.49 -2.72
C PHE A 129 -34.19 -34.55 -1.59
N GLU A 130 -33.88 -35.14 -0.45
CA GLU A 130 -33.30 -34.46 0.70
C GLU A 130 -31.97 -35.13 1.05
N SER A 131 -31.03 -34.35 1.61
CA SER A 131 -29.80 -34.90 2.16
C SER A 131 -29.64 -34.41 3.59
N GLY A 132 -29.18 -35.30 4.47
CA GLY A 132 -29.04 -35.00 5.89
C GLY A 132 -28.01 -35.87 6.58
N THR A 133 -27.78 -35.58 7.86
CA THR A 133 -26.98 -36.39 8.76
C THR A 133 -27.90 -37.16 9.70
N ILE A 134 -27.74 -38.48 9.79
CA ILE A 134 -28.54 -39.33 10.69
C ILE A 134 -28.29 -38.87 12.13
N GLY A 135 -29.35 -38.46 12.85
CA GLY A 135 -29.30 -38.01 14.24
C GLY A 135 -29.41 -36.48 14.47
N GLU A 136 -29.26 -35.63 13.45
CA GLU A 136 -29.43 -34.16 13.59
C GLU A 136 -30.84 -33.66 13.23
N ARG A 137 -31.62 -34.43 12.46
CA ARG A 137 -33.02 -34.13 12.13
C ARG A 137 -33.93 -35.29 12.56
N VAL A 138 -34.69 -35.08 13.63
CA VAL A 138 -35.75 -35.99 14.07
C VAL A 138 -37.06 -35.55 13.40
N LYS A 139 -37.19 -35.76 12.07
CA LYS A 139 -38.53 -35.81 11.46
C LYS A 139 -39.22 -37.09 11.98
N LYS A 140 -40.53 -37.05 12.21
CA LYS A 140 -41.27 -38.19 12.86
C LYS A 140 -41.21 -39.49 12.04
N GLU A 141 -40.93 -39.40 10.74
CA GLU A 141 -40.76 -40.55 9.83
C GLU A 141 -39.35 -41.16 9.83
N HIS A 142 -38.34 -40.47 10.36
CA HIS A 142 -36.95 -40.96 10.46
C HIS A 142 -36.76 -41.98 11.59
N VAL A 143 -37.79 -42.76 11.93
CA VAL A 143 -37.80 -43.71 13.05
C VAL A 143 -36.58 -44.64 12.93
N ASP A 144 -35.70 -44.46 13.91
CA ASP A 144 -34.43 -45.14 14.20
C ASP A 144 -33.85 -45.98 13.04
N LEU A 145 -33.02 -45.34 12.20
CA LEU A 145 -32.17 -46.06 11.22
C LEU A 145 -31.09 -46.93 11.91
N GLY A 146 -31.13 -47.10 13.22
CA GLY A 146 -30.19 -47.89 14.01
C GLY A 146 -29.07 -47.02 14.58
N SER A 147 -28.73 -47.25 15.86
CA SER A 147 -27.72 -46.49 16.61
C SER A 147 -26.33 -46.45 15.97
N ASP A 148 -26.01 -47.41 15.11
CA ASP A 148 -24.71 -47.55 14.46
C ASP A 148 -24.51 -46.61 13.25
N LEU A 149 -25.57 -45.92 12.81
CA LEU A 149 -25.56 -45.03 11.65
C LEU A 149 -25.58 -43.54 12.01
N VAL A 150 -25.60 -43.21 13.30
CA VAL A 150 -25.59 -41.82 13.80
C VAL A 150 -24.33 -41.07 13.32
N GLY A 151 -24.52 -39.88 12.78
CA GLY A 151 -23.46 -39.02 12.23
C GLY A 151 -23.12 -39.28 10.76
N MET A 152 -23.78 -40.25 10.11
CA MET A 152 -23.53 -40.56 8.69
C MET A 152 -24.45 -39.75 7.78
N HIS A 153 -23.93 -39.36 6.60
CA HIS A 153 -24.71 -38.69 5.57
C HIS A 153 -25.62 -39.69 4.85
N PHE A 154 -26.87 -39.31 4.68
CA PHE A 154 -27.85 -40.05 3.89
C PHE A 154 -28.48 -39.15 2.83
N ILE A 155 -28.98 -39.78 1.78
CA ILE A 155 -29.85 -39.16 0.79
C ILE A 155 -31.19 -39.88 0.87
N GLU A 156 -32.26 -39.11 0.92
CA GLU A 156 -33.62 -39.59 0.84
C GLU A 156 -34.20 -39.10 -0.48
N THR A 157 -34.73 -40.00 -1.29
CA THR A 157 -35.32 -39.66 -2.59
C THR A 157 -36.76 -40.14 -2.64
N TYR A 158 -37.68 -39.23 -2.94
CA TYR A 158 -39.09 -39.49 -3.19
C TYR A 158 -39.31 -39.56 -4.70
N ILE A 159 -39.59 -40.77 -5.18
CA ILE A 159 -39.67 -41.11 -6.60
C ILE A 159 -41.15 -41.29 -6.97
N PRO A 160 -41.74 -40.38 -7.77
CA PRO A 160 -43.08 -40.57 -8.28
C PRO A 160 -43.13 -41.77 -9.22
N ILE A 161 -44.13 -42.64 -8.99
CA ILE A 161 -44.40 -43.79 -9.84
C ILE A 161 -45.57 -43.49 -10.74
N TRP A 162 -45.28 -43.42 -12.04
CA TRP A 162 -46.26 -43.07 -13.05
C TRP A 162 -47.01 -44.28 -13.58
N ASN A 163 -48.30 -44.08 -13.85
CA ASN A 163 -49.10 -44.98 -14.66
C ASN A 163 -48.94 -44.63 -16.15
N PRO A 164 -48.32 -45.50 -16.96
CA PRO A 164 -48.12 -45.23 -18.39
C PRO A 164 -49.44 -45.09 -19.17
N ASP A 165 -50.54 -45.66 -18.67
CA ASP A 165 -51.82 -45.70 -19.38
C ASP A 165 -52.69 -44.47 -19.11
N HIS A 166 -52.52 -43.79 -17.97
CA HIS A 166 -53.39 -42.68 -17.52
C HIS A 166 -52.66 -41.39 -17.13
N ASP A 167 -51.33 -41.35 -17.25
CA ASP A 167 -50.47 -40.19 -16.96
C ASP A 167 -50.69 -39.61 -15.54
N ASP A 168 -50.95 -40.51 -14.58
CA ASP A 168 -51.17 -40.17 -13.18
C ASP A 168 -50.17 -40.89 -12.26
N VAL A 169 -49.74 -40.23 -11.18
CA VAL A 169 -48.87 -40.82 -10.17
C VAL A 169 -49.68 -41.80 -9.32
N VAL A 170 -49.34 -43.09 -9.32
CA VAL A 170 -50.08 -44.14 -8.58
C VAL A 170 -49.51 -44.44 -7.21
N ALA A 171 -48.24 -44.14 -6.99
CA ALA A 171 -47.53 -44.33 -5.73
C ALA A 171 -46.29 -43.45 -5.69
N VAL A 172 -45.69 -43.32 -4.52
CA VAL A 172 -44.35 -42.72 -4.35
C VAL A 172 -43.45 -43.75 -3.70
N VAL A 173 -42.27 -43.98 -4.27
CA VAL A 173 -41.22 -44.79 -3.67
C VAL A 173 -40.24 -43.86 -2.97
N GLU A 174 -40.15 -43.98 -1.66
CA GLU A 174 -39.14 -43.31 -0.85
C GLU A 174 -37.95 -44.26 -0.65
N LEU A 175 -36.78 -43.75 -0.97
CA LEU A 175 -35.52 -44.48 -1.00
C LEU A 175 -34.51 -43.78 -0.10
N TYR A 176 -34.07 -44.46 0.95
CA TYR A 176 -32.94 -44.02 1.78
C TYR A 176 -31.66 -44.66 1.28
N LYS A 177 -30.65 -43.85 0.95
CA LYS A 177 -29.32 -44.29 0.50
C LYS A 177 -28.20 -43.80 1.40
N ARG A 178 -27.17 -44.62 1.50
CA ARG A 178 -25.86 -44.28 2.07
C ARG A 178 -24.81 -44.16 0.95
N PRO A 179 -24.64 -42.98 0.36
CA PRO A 179 -23.88 -42.86 -0.87
C PRO A 179 -22.37 -42.74 -0.58
N LEU A 180 -21.74 -43.81 -0.06
CA LEU A 180 -20.33 -43.80 0.38
C LEU A 180 -19.37 -43.40 -0.74
N SER A 181 -19.60 -43.90 -1.95
CA SER A 181 -18.80 -43.59 -3.14
C SER A 181 -19.01 -42.14 -3.60
N LEU A 182 -20.26 -41.66 -3.55
CA LEU A 182 -20.61 -40.29 -3.91
C LEU A 182 -20.00 -39.29 -2.92
N HIS A 183 -20.08 -39.58 -1.62
CA HIS A 183 -19.51 -38.74 -0.58
C HIS A 183 -18.00 -38.60 -0.74
N LYS A 184 -17.28 -39.71 -0.99
CA LYS A 184 -15.84 -39.67 -1.29
C LYS A 184 -15.53 -38.84 -2.54
N ALA A 185 -16.36 -38.94 -3.57
CA ALA A 185 -16.20 -38.16 -4.81
C ALA A 185 -16.43 -36.66 -4.57
N ILE A 186 -17.47 -36.30 -3.81
CA ILE A 186 -17.76 -34.93 -3.39
C ILE A 186 -16.57 -34.37 -2.62
N VAL A 187 -16.17 -35.01 -1.50
CA VAL A 187 -15.05 -34.54 -0.65
C VAL A 187 -13.76 -34.38 -1.45
N LYS A 188 -13.47 -35.29 -2.38
CA LYS A 188 -12.30 -35.18 -3.27
C LYS A 188 -12.43 -33.98 -4.22
N GLY A 189 -13.59 -33.78 -4.82
CA GLY A 189 -13.89 -32.62 -5.68
C GLY A 189 -13.76 -31.30 -4.93
N GLU A 190 -14.35 -31.21 -3.74
CA GLU A 190 -14.24 -30.04 -2.86
C GLU A 190 -12.77 -29.76 -2.51
N SER A 191 -12.01 -30.80 -2.14
CA SER A 191 -10.58 -30.66 -1.82
C SER A 191 -9.79 -30.09 -3.00
N ILE A 192 -10.05 -30.56 -4.22
CA ILE A 192 -9.41 -30.04 -5.44
C ILE A 192 -9.76 -28.57 -5.67
N ILE A 193 -11.04 -28.19 -5.49
CA ILE A 193 -11.49 -26.80 -5.63
C ILE A 193 -10.78 -25.90 -4.61
N TRP A 194 -10.76 -26.28 -3.33
CA TRP A 194 -10.13 -25.50 -2.27
C TRP A 194 -8.63 -25.35 -2.46
N ILE A 195 -7.93 -26.45 -2.77
CA ILE A 195 -6.48 -26.42 -3.05
C ILE A 195 -6.18 -25.57 -4.29
N GLY A 196 -6.98 -25.71 -5.35
CA GLY A 196 -6.85 -24.93 -6.58
C GLY A 196 -7.01 -23.43 -6.34
N SER A 197 -8.06 -23.04 -5.61
CA SER A 197 -8.33 -21.65 -5.23
C SER A 197 -7.21 -21.06 -4.36
N LEU A 198 -6.67 -21.84 -3.41
CA LEU A 198 -5.56 -21.40 -2.56
C LEU A 198 -4.25 -21.21 -3.36
N LEU A 199 -3.88 -22.18 -4.20
CA LEU A 199 -2.68 -22.10 -5.04
C LEU A 199 -2.79 -20.97 -6.08
N GLY A 200 -3.94 -20.85 -6.73
CA GLY A 200 -4.22 -19.78 -7.69
C GLY A 200 -4.15 -18.39 -7.05
N GLY A 201 -4.79 -18.22 -5.88
CA GLY A 201 -4.74 -16.99 -5.10
C GLY A 201 -3.32 -16.63 -4.66
N MET A 202 -2.55 -17.60 -4.16
CA MET A 202 -1.16 -17.41 -3.76
C MET A 202 -0.28 -16.98 -4.94
N LEU A 203 -0.42 -17.63 -6.10
CA LEU A 203 0.34 -17.29 -7.30
C LEU A 203 0.02 -15.87 -7.79
N LEU A 204 -1.27 -15.50 -7.83
CA LEU A 204 -1.71 -14.16 -8.20
C LEU A 204 -1.16 -13.10 -7.23
N PHE A 205 -1.22 -13.37 -5.92
CA PHE A 205 -0.70 -12.46 -4.90
C PHE A 205 0.81 -12.24 -5.06
N VAL A 206 1.59 -13.31 -5.21
CA VAL A 206 3.05 -13.23 -5.39
C VAL A 206 3.41 -12.46 -6.66
N ALA A 207 2.73 -12.74 -7.78
CA ALA A 207 2.96 -12.05 -9.04
C ALA A 207 2.68 -10.54 -8.93
N LEU A 208 1.53 -10.18 -8.35
CA LEU A 208 1.12 -8.78 -8.20
C LEU A 208 2.03 -8.02 -7.23
N TYR A 209 2.38 -8.64 -6.10
CA TYR A 209 3.33 -8.08 -5.13
C TYR A 209 4.70 -7.83 -5.78
N TRP A 210 5.20 -8.79 -6.56
CA TRP A 210 6.48 -8.65 -7.27
C TRP A 210 6.46 -7.51 -8.28
N ILE A 211 5.38 -7.36 -9.05
CA ILE A 211 5.21 -6.25 -10.01
C ILE A 211 5.26 -4.90 -9.31
N VAL A 212 4.49 -4.72 -8.24
CA VAL A 212 4.46 -3.44 -7.51
C VAL A 212 5.79 -3.14 -6.85
N ARG A 213 6.41 -4.13 -6.21
CA ARG A 213 7.75 -3.96 -5.61
C ARG A 213 8.80 -3.58 -6.65
N ARG A 214 8.73 -4.17 -7.85
CA ARG A 214 9.63 -3.81 -8.96
C ARG A 214 9.39 -2.39 -9.45
N ALA A 215 8.13 -1.96 -9.56
CA ALA A 215 7.77 -0.59 -9.94
C ALA A 215 8.33 0.43 -8.94
N ASP A 216 8.18 0.18 -7.63
CA ASP A 216 8.69 1.07 -6.58
C ASP A 216 10.22 1.24 -6.66
N LEU A 217 10.95 0.15 -6.89
CA LEU A 217 12.42 0.19 -7.04
C LEU A 217 12.85 0.97 -8.28
N VAL A 218 12.17 0.77 -9.40
CA VAL A 218 12.45 1.49 -10.65
C VAL A 218 12.16 2.99 -10.47
N MET A 219 11.03 3.35 -9.88
CA MET A 219 10.66 4.74 -9.62
C MET A 219 11.68 5.46 -8.73
N ALA A 220 12.14 4.81 -7.65
CA ALA A 220 13.18 5.37 -6.79
C ALA A 220 14.47 5.66 -7.57
N SER A 221 14.89 4.73 -8.45
CA SER A 221 16.08 4.93 -9.28
C SER A 221 15.92 6.05 -10.31
N GLN A 222 14.71 6.25 -10.86
CA GLN A 222 14.43 7.31 -11.81
C GLN A 222 14.43 8.69 -11.15
N GLN A 223 13.84 8.80 -9.94
CA GLN A 223 13.89 10.06 -9.18
C GLN A 223 15.33 10.48 -8.87
N GLN A 224 16.18 9.53 -8.49
CA GLN A 224 17.59 9.82 -8.23
C GLN A 224 18.31 10.34 -9.48
N ARG A 225 18.08 9.70 -10.64
CA ARG A 225 18.64 10.16 -11.92
C ARG A 225 18.13 11.53 -12.34
N LEU A 226 16.87 11.85 -12.05
CA LEU A 226 16.31 13.18 -12.32
C LEU A 226 16.98 14.25 -11.45
N ILE A 227 17.16 13.99 -10.15
CA ILE A 227 17.87 14.89 -9.24
C ILE A 227 19.32 15.11 -9.71
N GLU A 228 20.01 14.05 -10.11
CA GLU A 228 21.37 14.14 -10.64
C GLU A 228 21.42 14.96 -11.94
N ALA A 229 20.50 14.71 -12.88
CA ALA A 229 20.41 15.44 -14.14
C ALA A 229 20.07 16.94 -13.94
N GLU A 230 19.16 17.25 -13.01
CA GLU A 230 18.81 18.62 -12.64
C GLU A 230 20.00 19.34 -11.99
N SER A 231 20.73 18.67 -11.09
CA SER A 231 21.96 19.19 -10.51
C SER A 231 23.03 19.45 -11.57
N LEU A 232 23.23 18.53 -12.52
CA LEU A 232 24.17 18.68 -13.63
C LEU A 232 23.79 19.85 -14.55
N SER A 233 22.50 20.01 -14.87
CA SER A 233 22.01 21.13 -15.68
C SER A 233 22.24 22.47 -14.99
N MET A 234 21.94 22.57 -13.69
CA MET A 234 22.24 23.75 -12.89
C MET A 234 23.75 24.03 -12.83
N ILE A 235 24.59 23.01 -12.65
CA ILE A 235 26.05 23.16 -12.71
C ILE A 235 26.50 23.69 -14.09
N GLY A 236 25.89 23.20 -15.18
CA GLY A 236 26.19 23.66 -16.54
C GLY A 236 25.86 25.14 -16.77
N GLU A 237 24.66 25.58 -16.37
CA GLU A 237 24.27 27.00 -16.46
C GLU A 237 25.14 27.89 -15.56
N THR A 238 25.48 27.39 -14.36
CA THR A 238 26.27 28.15 -13.38
C THR A 238 27.74 28.27 -13.77
N ALA A 239 28.34 27.23 -14.35
CA ALA A 239 29.72 27.26 -14.84
C ALA A 239 29.93 28.30 -15.95
N SER A 240 28.93 28.50 -16.82
CA SER A 240 28.98 29.54 -17.86
C SER A 240 29.01 30.95 -17.28
N ALA A 241 28.19 31.21 -16.26
CA ALA A 241 28.17 32.48 -15.54
C ALA A 241 29.49 32.73 -14.78
N VAL A 242 30.03 31.72 -14.08
CA VAL A 242 31.35 31.82 -13.42
C VAL A 242 32.46 32.09 -14.44
N ALA A 243 32.50 31.35 -15.56
CA ALA A 243 33.51 31.53 -16.58
C ALA A 243 33.48 32.95 -17.17
N HIS A 244 32.29 33.53 -17.33
CA HIS A 244 32.14 34.92 -17.75
C HIS A 244 32.66 35.89 -16.68
N SER A 245 32.25 35.68 -15.42
CA SER A 245 32.68 36.52 -14.30
C SER A 245 34.19 36.47 -14.08
N MET A 246 34.84 35.30 -14.19
CA MET A 246 36.29 35.09 -14.01
C MET A 246 37.15 35.82 -15.04
N ARG A 247 36.62 36.07 -16.24
CA ARG A 247 37.36 36.82 -17.27
C ARG A 247 37.67 38.25 -16.85
N ASN A 248 36.80 38.88 -16.06
CA ASN A 248 36.97 40.26 -15.62
C ASN A 248 38.14 40.43 -14.62
N PRO A 249 38.21 39.65 -13.51
CA PRO A 249 39.38 39.58 -12.65
C PRO A 249 40.68 39.32 -13.40
N LEU A 250 40.68 38.34 -14.30
CA LEU A 250 41.88 37.99 -15.07
C LEU A 250 42.33 39.13 -15.99
N ALA A 251 41.40 39.87 -16.58
CA ALA A 251 41.72 41.06 -17.36
C ALA A 251 42.29 42.18 -16.46
N SER A 252 41.75 42.36 -15.25
CA SER A 252 42.25 43.34 -14.28
C SER A 252 43.65 42.99 -13.77
N ILE A 253 43.89 41.72 -13.40
CA ILE A 253 45.21 41.19 -13.01
C ILE A 253 46.22 41.47 -14.11
N ARG A 254 45.85 41.22 -15.37
CA ARG A 254 46.73 41.50 -16.50
C ARG A 254 47.02 42.99 -16.64
N ALA A 255 46.03 43.86 -16.52
CA ALA A 255 46.23 45.31 -16.61
C ALA A 255 47.11 45.84 -15.48
N CYS A 256 46.88 45.43 -14.22
CA CYS A 256 47.72 45.80 -13.08
C CYS A 256 49.15 45.25 -13.23
N ALA A 257 49.32 44.03 -13.77
CA ALA A 257 50.64 43.48 -14.05
C ALA A 257 51.38 44.28 -15.12
N GLU A 258 50.69 44.72 -16.18
CA GLU A 258 51.23 45.61 -17.21
C GLU A 258 51.64 46.97 -16.60
N LEU A 259 50.83 47.54 -15.70
CA LEU A 259 51.15 48.80 -14.98
C LEU A 259 52.36 48.67 -14.05
N THR A 260 52.51 47.52 -13.37
CA THR A 260 53.66 47.23 -12.50
C THR A 260 54.99 47.27 -13.27
N LEU A 261 54.98 47.03 -14.58
CA LEU A 261 56.17 47.10 -15.45
C LEU A 261 56.52 48.53 -15.87
N THR A 262 55.60 49.49 -15.74
CA THR A 262 55.76 50.87 -16.23
C THR A 262 55.74 51.93 -15.13
N ASP A 263 55.18 51.63 -13.95
CA ASP A 263 55.03 52.57 -12.84
C ASP A 263 56.29 52.72 -11.98
N ASP A 264 56.31 53.79 -11.17
CA ASP A 264 57.30 53.98 -10.13
C ASP A 264 57.15 52.97 -8.97
N LEU A 265 58.06 53.00 -8.01
CA LEU A 265 58.13 51.98 -6.96
C LEU A 265 56.88 51.94 -6.04
N GLU A 266 56.11 53.02 -5.98
CA GLU A 266 54.89 53.10 -5.16
C GLU A 266 53.66 52.67 -5.96
N GLY A 267 53.54 53.09 -7.24
CA GLY A 267 52.51 52.58 -8.16
C GLY A 267 52.64 51.09 -8.47
N ALA A 268 53.87 50.56 -8.51
CA ALA A 268 54.13 49.13 -8.62
C ALA A 268 53.66 48.34 -7.38
N LYS A 269 53.76 48.90 -6.18
CA LYS A 269 53.23 48.26 -4.96
C LYS A 269 51.71 48.29 -4.93
N GLU A 270 51.09 49.37 -5.38
CA GLU A 270 49.63 49.49 -5.48
C GLU A 270 49.08 48.47 -6.49
N SER A 271 49.66 48.44 -7.70
CA SER A 271 49.32 47.45 -8.73
C SER A 271 49.53 45.99 -8.25
N ALA A 272 50.59 45.72 -7.49
CA ALA A 272 50.81 44.40 -6.90
C ALA A 272 49.77 44.02 -5.84
N ARG A 273 49.28 44.98 -5.04
CA ARG A 273 48.18 44.74 -4.08
C ARG A 273 46.87 44.44 -4.81
N ASP A 274 46.58 45.15 -5.90
CA ASP A 274 45.39 44.90 -6.71
C ASP A 274 45.41 43.51 -7.35
N ILE A 275 46.57 43.04 -7.82
CA ILE A 275 46.74 41.67 -8.32
C ILE A 275 46.42 40.63 -7.21
N ILE A 276 46.93 40.84 -5.99
CA ILE A 276 46.70 39.93 -4.86
C ILE A 276 45.21 39.88 -4.52
N ASN A 277 44.56 41.05 -4.39
CA ASN A 277 43.14 41.14 -4.10
C ASN A 277 42.27 40.41 -5.13
N GLU A 278 42.62 40.55 -6.41
CA GLU A 278 41.87 39.95 -7.50
C GLU A 278 42.13 38.44 -7.66
N ALA A 279 43.32 37.97 -7.28
CA ALA A 279 43.63 36.54 -7.16
C ALA A 279 42.88 35.89 -5.99
N ASP A 280 42.84 36.53 -4.81
CA ASP A 280 42.08 36.06 -3.64
C ASP A 280 40.58 35.97 -3.93
N ARG A 281 40.08 36.91 -4.75
CA ARG A 281 38.70 36.91 -5.23
C ARG A 281 38.42 35.70 -6.14
N LEU A 282 39.32 35.39 -7.08
CA LEU A 282 39.20 34.19 -7.93
C LEU A 282 39.24 32.89 -7.12
N ASP A 283 40.10 32.81 -6.10
CA ASP A 283 40.21 31.63 -5.22
C ASP A 283 38.91 31.41 -4.41
N ARG A 284 38.30 32.50 -3.91
CA ARG A 284 36.98 32.45 -3.26
C ARG A 284 35.90 31.92 -4.20
N TRP A 285 35.87 32.38 -5.44
CA TRP A 285 34.90 31.93 -6.44
C TRP A 285 35.04 30.45 -6.77
N ALA A 286 36.28 29.97 -6.92
CA ALA A 286 36.56 28.57 -7.15
C ALA A 286 36.08 27.68 -5.99
N ARG A 287 36.33 28.11 -4.75
CA ARG A 287 35.86 27.40 -3.54
C ARG A 287 34.33 27.33 -3.46
N GLU A 288 33.64 28.44 -3.69
CA GLU A 288 32.18 28.49 -3.67
C GLU A 288 31.54 27.61 -4.76
N LEU A 289 32.11 27.57 -5.97
CA LEU A 289 31.64 26.70 -7.04
C LEU A 289 31.83 25.21 -6.72
N LEU A 290 33.00 24.85 -6.18
CA LEU A 290 33.28 23.47 -5.75
C LEU A 290 32.32 23.02 -4.65
N GLN A 291 32.03 23.88 -3.67
CA GLN A 291 31.05 23.60 -2.61
C GLN A 291 29.63 23.46 -3.16
N PHE A 292 29.23 24.29 -4.13
CA PHE A 292 27.91 24.18 -4.77
C PHE A 292 27.74 22.86 -5.55
N SER A 293 28.84 22.30 -6.05
CA SER A 293 28.88 21.02 -6.78
C SER A 293 28.97 19.79 -5.87
N ALA A 294 29.41 19.96 -4.62
CA ALA A 294 29.66 18.86 -3.71
C ALA A 294 28.36 18.24 -3.18
N THR A 295 28.17 16.95 -3.46
CA THR A 295 27.12 16.16 -2.82
C THR A 295 27.52 15.89 -1.38
N HIS A 296 26.81 16.48 -0.42
CA HIS A 296 27.05 16.27 1.01
C HIS A 296 26.45 14.92 1.42
N GLN A 297 27.27 13.86 1.39
CA GLN A 297 26.92 12.50 1.86
C GLN A 297 27.62 12.17 3.18
N ASP A 298 27.64 13.11 4.12
CA ASP A 298 28.26 12.87 5.42
C ASP A 298 27.24 12.42 6.47
N GLU A 299 27.70 11.64 7.45
CA GLU A 299 26.89 11.22 8.59
C GLU A 299 26.44 12.46 9.40
N LEU A 300 25.15 12.50 9.75
CA LEU A 300 24.57 13.61 10.52
C LEU A 300 24.91 13.48 12.01
N GLU A 301 25.59 14.49 12.55
CA GLU A 301 25.95 14.62 13.96
C GLU A 301 24.93 15.47 14.72
N THR A 302 24.96 15.42 16.06
CA THR A 302 24.11 16.27 16.92
C THR A 302 24.89 17.52 17.30
N ILE A 303 24.39 18.69 16.91
CA ILE A 303 25.10 19.97 17.04
C ILE A 303 24.27 20.94 17.87
N ASP A 304 24.94 21.63 18.80
CA ASP A 304 24.40 22.77 19.54
C ASP A 304 24.48 24.05 18.69
N ILE A 305 23.33 24.62 18.38
CA ILE A 305 23.22 25.80 17.52
C ILE A 305 23.69 27.07 18.20
N ASP A 306 23.50 27.20 19.52
CA ASP A 306 23.96 28.38 20.25
C ASP A 306 25.51 28.40 20.26
N ALA A 307 26.14 27.23 20.40
CA ALA A 307 27.59 27.08 20.33
C ALA A 307 28.16 27.34 18.92
N LEU A 308 27.50 26.80 17.88
CA LEU A 308 27.87 27.03 16.48
C LEU A 308 27.86 28.53 16.14
N ILE A 309 26.76 29.22 16.46
CA ILE A 309 26.61 30.65 16.19
C ILE A 309 27.67 31.46 16.94
N GLY A 310 27.93 31.15 18.21
CA GLY A 310 28.97 31.81 19.00
C GLY A 310 30.34 31.69 18.32
N LYS A 311 30.73 30.47 17.93
CA LYS A 311 32.00 30.18 17.27
C LYS A 311 32.13 30.90 15.91
N THR A 312 31.08 30.92 15.11
CA THR A 312 31.08 31.64 13.82
C THR A 312 31.21 33.15 14.01
N LEU A 313 30.52 33.74 14.98
CA LEU A 313 30.59 35.18 15.24
C LEU A 313 31.93 35.61 15.85
N ASP A 314 32.56 34.75 16.65
CA ASP A 314 33.88 35.02 17.21
C ASP A 314 34.95 35.23 16.12
N ALA A 315 34.84 34.51 15.00
CA ALA A 315 35.73 34.66 13.85
C ALA A 315 35.65 36.05 13.17
N HIS A 316 34.53 36.77 13.33
CA HIS A 316 34.29 38.08 12.70
C HIS A 316 34.33 39.26 13.66
N ARG A 317 34.80 39.07 14.91
CA ARG A 317 34.86 40.16 15.89
C ARG A 317 35.74 41.32 15.46
N GLU A 318 36.87 41.04 14.82
CA GLU A 318 37.77 42.09 14.34
C GLU A 318 37.15 42.90 13.21
N ASP A 319 36.40 42.25 12.31
CA ASP A 319 35.71 42.92 11.20
C ASP A 319 34.58 43.81 11.72
N LEU A 320 33.78 43.30 12.66
CA LEU A 320 32.71 44.04 13.33
C LEU A 320 33.26 45.28 14.08
N ALA A 321 34.37 45.12 14.80
CA ALA A 321 35.01 46.21 15.52
C ALA A 321 35.59 47.27 14.57
N ARG A 322 36.20 46.84 13.46
CA ARG A 322 36.77 47.74 12.43
C ARG A 322 35.70 48.57 11.74
N ALA A 323 34.51 48.02 11.56
CA ALA A 323 33.36 48.68 10.94
C ALA A 323 32.46 49.43 11.95
N SER A 324 32.81 49.47 13.25
CA SER A 324 31.98 50.07 14.31
C SER A 324 30.56 49.49 14.37
N ILE A 325 30.40 48.19 14.14
CA ILE A 325 29.10 47.51 14.16
C ILE A 325 28.82 46.93 15.56
N GLU A 326 27.69 47.32 16.16
CA GLU A 326 27.22 46.77 17.44
C GLU A 326 26.63 45.36 17.23
N LEU A 327 27.20 44.34 17.88
CA LEU A 327 26.69 42.96 17.85
C LEU A 327 25.74 42.71 19.04
N LYS A 328 24.47 42.37 18.77
CA LYS A 328 23.46 41.97 19.77
C LYS A 328 23.15 40.50 19.65
N LEU A 329 23.35 39.75 20.74
CA LEU A 329 23.12 38.30 20.80
C LEU A 329 21.96 37.96 21.74
N TYR A 330 20.93 37.32 21.21
CA TYR A 330 19.78 36.83 21.94
C TYR A 330 19.65 35.32 21.78
N LEU A 331 20.52 34.58 22.45
CA LEU A 331 20.52 33.12 22.40
C LEU A 331 19.42 32.54 23.29
N SER A 332 18.84 31.42 22.85
CA SER A 332 17.73 30.75 23.51
C SER A 332 18.07 30.28 24.93
N GLY A 333 19.35 29.95 25.19
CA GLY A 333 19.84 29.48 26.48
C GLY A 333 19.42 28.05 26.84
N ILE A 334 18.72 27.36 25.93
CA ILE A 334 18.25 25.97 26.10
C ILE A 334 18.99 24.98 25.19
N HIS A 335 20.11 25.39 24.60
CA HIS A 335 21.00 24.57 23.76
C HIS A 335 20.23 23.77 22.68
N PRO A 336 19.69 24.44 21.66
CA PRO A 336 18.90 23.77 20.63
C PRO A 336 19.77 22.79 19.85
N MET A 337 19.41 21.51 19.91
CA MET A 337 20.13 20.43 19.23
C MET A 337 19.54 20.16 17.83
N LEU A 338 20.39 20.10 16.81
CA LEU A 338 20.03 19.73 15.43
C LEU A 338 20.83 18.52 14.95
N ARG A 339 20.24 17.71 14.06
CA ARG A 339 20.99 16.71 13.29
C ARG A 339 21.50 17.31 11.98
N ALA A 340 22.77 17.71 11.97
CA ALA A 340 23.40 18.32 10.79
C ALA A 340 24.90 18.00 10.76
N ASN A 341 25.63 18.52 9.76
CA ASN A 341 27.08 18.58 9.78
C ASN A 341 27.48 20.02 10.19
N GLU A 342 28.43 20.15 11.12
CA GLU A 342 28.82 21.44 11.71
C GLU A 342 29.37 22.39 10.65
N ALA A 343 30.25 21.91 9.76
CA ALA A 343 30.92 22.77 8.80
C ALA A 343 29.97 23.39 7.75
N PRO A 344 29.08 22.62 7.08
CA PRO A 344 28.11 23.21 6.15
C PRO A 344 27.13 24.17 6.84
N LEU A 345 26.71 23.87 8.07
CA LEU A 345 25.79 24.75 8.79
C LEU A 345 26.48 26.04 9.27
N ALA A 346 27.74 25.94 9.73
CA ALA A 346 28.57 27.11 10.02
C ALA A 346 28.71 28.01 8.78
N GLN A 347 28.89 27.42 7.60
CA GLN A 347 28.98 28.17 6.33
C GLN A 347 27.68 28.92 6.00
N VAL A 348 26.51 28.32 6.28
CA VAL A 348 25.21 29.01 6.12
C VAL A 348 25.17 30.27 6.98
N VAL A 349 25.55 30.13 8.26
CA VAL A 349 25.57 31.26 9.21
C VAL A 349 26.60 32.30 8.78
N GLU A 350 27.81 31.87 8.42
CA GLU A 350 28.89 32.73 7.93
C GLU A 350 28.45 33.54 6.71
N ASN A 351 27.85 32.90 5.71
CA ASN A 351 27.38 33.58 4.51
C ASN A 351 26.35 34.67 4.82
N LEU A 352 25.48 34.47 5.82
CA LEU A 352 24.49 35.47 6.23
C LEU A 352 25.14 36.59 7.06
N VAL A 353 26.07 36.27 7.95
CA VAL A 353 26.80 37.23 8.77
C VAL A 353 27.67 38.14 7.90
N VAL A 354 28.45 37.57 6.98
CA VAL A 354 29.29 38.35 6.04
C VAL A 354 28.40 39.26 5.19
N ASN A 355 27.27 38.75 4.68
CA ASN A 355 26.34 39.58 3.91
C ASN A 355 25.77 40.74 4.72
N ALA A 356 25.47 40.53 6.00
CA ALA A 356 24.97 41.55 6.91
C ALA A 356 26.04 42.62 7.24
N ILE A 357 27.28 42.20 7.55
CA ILE A 357 28.40 43.12 7.81
C ILE A 357 28.65 44.01 6.60
N GLU A 358 28.72 43.41 5.41
CA GLU A 358 28.92 44.13 4.15
C GLU A 358 27.75 45.09 3.83
N ALA A 359 26.52 44.73 4.19
CA ALA A 359 25.35 45.57 3.96
C ALA A 359 25.31 46.78 4.89
N ILE A 360 25.73 46.63 6.15
CA ILE A 360 25.84 47.73 7.11
C ILE A 360 26.95 48.69 6.68
N GLY A 361 28.11 48.17 6.29
CA GLY A 361 29.27 48.94 5.86
C GLY A 361 30.02 49.61 7.04
N HIS A 362 29.37 50.55 7.72
CA HIS A 362 29.87 51.18 8.95
C HIS A 362 28.72 51.64 9.84
N ASP A 363 28.97 51.79 11.15
CA ASP A 363 28.05 52.41 12.12
C ASP A 363 26.62 51.85 12.07
N GLY A 364 26.42 50.63 12.56
CA GLY A 364 25.11 49.97 12.58
C GLY A 364 25.00 48.86 13.62
N THR A 365 23.97 48.03 13.52
CA THR A 365 23.73 46.92 14.44
C THR A 365 23.50 45.61 13.70
N LEU A 366 24.20 44.57 14.11
CA LEU A 366 23.94 43.18 13.74
C LEU A 366 23.29 42.46 14.93
N THR A 367 22.08 41.95 14.74
CA THR A 367 21.35 41.20 15.77
C THR A 367 21.23 39.74 15.37
N VAL A 368 21.66 38.81 16.24
CA VAL A 368 21.49 37.37 16.04
C VAL A 368 20.68 36.79 17.20
N ALA A 369 19.60 36.08 16.87
CA ALA A 369 18.70 35.49 17.85
C ALA A 369 18.41 34.01 17.55
N THR A 370 18.28 33.20 18.58
CA THR A 370 17.81 31.80 18.47
C THR A 370 16.56 31.58 19.31
N ALA A 371 15.63 30.78 18.79
CA ALA A 371 14.40 30.41 19.50
C ALA A 371 14.00 28.97 19.17
N VAL A 372 13.39 28.28 20.14
CA VAL A 372 12.80 26.95 19.92
C VAL A 372 11.29 27.09 19.81
N GLU A 373 10.72 26.54 18.75
CA GLU A 373 9.29 26.44 18.51
C GLU A 373 8.85 25.01 18.87
N HIS A 374 7.85 24.84 19.73
CA HIS A 374 7.59 23.52 20.34
C HIS A 374 6.53 22.66 19.65
N LYS A 375 5.84 23.11 18.60
CA LYS A 375 4.76 22.33 17.94
C LYS A 375 4.55 22.76 16.48
N PRO A 376 5.17 22.11 15.48
CA PRO A 376 6.24 21.09 15.55
C PRO A 376 7.58 21.61 16.12
N PRO A 377 8.51 20.73 16.56
CA PRO A 377 9.81 21.12 17.12
C PRO A 377 10.72 21.71 16.02
N PHE A 378 10.96 23.02 16.07
CA PHE A 378 11.85 23.73 15.15
C PHE A 378 12.79 24.66 15.91
N VAL A 379 14.02 24.78 15.42
CA VAL A 379 14.97 25.81 15.83
C VAL A 379 14.88 26.94 14.81
N ARG A 380 14.59 28.15 15.29
CA ARG A 380 14.59 29.38 14.50
C ARG A 380 15.84 30.18 14.80
N ILE A 381 16.62 30.48 13.76
CA ILE A 381 17.78 31.38 13.81
C ILE A 381 17.40 32.63 13.03
N THR A 382 17.56 33.80 13.64
CA THR A 382 17.26 35.09 13.03
C THR A 382 18.52 35.94 13.02
N ILE A 383 18.90 36.44 11.85
CA ILE A 383 20.02 37.36 11.65
C ILE A 383 19.46 38.64 11.04
N THR A 384 19.53 39.75 11.77
CA THR A 384 18.97 41.05 11.38
C THR A 384 20.07 42.10 11.32
N ASP A 385 20.16 42.80 10.20
CA ASP A 385 21.04 43.96 10.02
C ASP A 385 20.26 45.27 9.92
N THR A 386 20.95 46.39 10.11
CA THR A 386 20.42 47.75 9.93
C THR A 386 20.93 48.42 8.65
N GLY A 387 21.25 47.63 7.62
CA GLY A 387 21.73 48.13 6.33
C GLY A 387 20.64 48.82 5.50
N PRO A 388 20.92 49.13 4.22
CA PRO A 388 19.99 49.84 3.33
C PRO A 388 18.77 49.00 2.91
N GLY A 389 18.74 47.71 3.22
CA GLY A 389 17.70 46.78 2.81
C GLY A 389 17.81 46.34 1.34
N LEU A 390 16.74 45.72 0.83
CA LEU A 390 16.67 45.15 -0.51
C LEU A 390 15.63 45.87 -1.39
N SER A 391 16.00 46.14 -2.64
CA SER A 391 15.04 46.61 -3.65
C SER A 391 14.12 45.47 -4.12
N ASP A 392 12.91 45.81 -4.57
CA ASP A 392 11.93 44.81 -5.01
C ASP A 392 12.41 44.01 -6.22
N GLU A 393 13.23 44.60 -7.10
CA GLU A 393 13.83 43.91 -8.26
C GLU A 393 14.77 42.77 -7.87
N ILE A 394 15.50 42.92 -6.76
CA ILE A 394 16.41 41.89 -6.28
C ILE A 394 15.67 40.84 -5.46
N LYS A 395 14.60 41.20 -4.74
CA LYS A 395 13.82 40.28 -3.89
C LYS A 395 13.39 39.00 -4.63
N ASP A 396 12.95 39.11 -5.88
CA ASP A 396 12.49 37.97 -6.68
C ASP A 396 13.63 37.06 -7.19
N ARG A 397 14.88 37.52 -7.08
CA ARG A 397 16.06 36.85 -7.64
C ARG A 397 17.11 36.49 -6.59
N LEU A 398 16.97 36.93 -5.33
CA LEU A 398 17.92 36.75 -4.22
C LEU A 398 18.53 35.34 -4.13
N PHE A 399 17.70 34.31 -4.28
CA PHE A 399 18.10 32.92 -4.12
C PHE A 399 18.54 32.25 -5.44
N ARG A 400 18.51 32.98 -6.55
CA ARG A 400 19.03 32.49 -7.83
C ARG A 400 20.56 32.60 -7.81
N PRO A 401 21.28 31.58 -8.29
CA PRO A 401 22.74 31.68 -8.44
C PRO A 401 23.14 32.94 -9.21
N PHE A 402 24.23 33.59 -8.79
CA PHE A 402 24.79 34.83 -9.35
C PHE A 402 23.90 36.07 -9.24
N ALA A 403 22.80 36.01 -8.50
CA ALA A 403 22.06 37.21 -8.15
C ALA A 403 22.85 38.01 -7.11
N THR A 404 23.46 39.11 -7.55
CA THR A 404 24.23 40.02 -6.69
C THR A 404 24.05 41.46 -7.16
N THR A 405 23.93 42.38 -6.21
CA THR A 405 24.04 43.83 -6.43
C THR A 405 25.46 44.34 -6.21
N LYS A 406 26.33 43.49 -5.65
CA LYS A 406 27.67 43.85 -5.21
C LYS A 406 28.66 43.64 -6.36
N PRO A 407 29.51 44.64 -6.68
CA PRO A 407 30.54 44.51 -7.72
C PRO A 407 31.52 43.36 -7.49
N SER A 408 31.82 43.06 -6.21
CA SER A 408 32.74 42.00 -5.78
C SER A 408 32.07 40.66 -5.48
N GLY A 409 30.74 40.62 -5.33
CA GLY A 409 29.99 39.45 -4.87
C GLY A 409 29.82 38.37 -5.92
N THR A 410 29.82 37.10 -5.49
CA THR A 410 29.56 35.94 -6.36
C THR A 410 28.09 35.73 -6.68
N GLY A 411 27.20 36.16 -5.78
CA GLY A 411 25.79 35.79 -5.80
C GLY A 411 25.52 34.29 -5.60
N LEU A 412 26.51 33.52 -5.13
CA LEU A 412 26.36 32.09 -4.84
C LEU A 412 26.04 31.81 -3.37
N GLY A 413 26.56 32.63 -2.45
CA GLY A 413 26.47 32.36 -1.00
C GLY A 413 25.05 32.17 -0.47
N LEU A 414 24.10 33.00 -0.91
CA LEU A 414 22.71 32.92 -0.45
C LEU A 414 21.93 31.76 -1.10
N ALA A 415 22.20 31.46 -2.37
CA ALA A 415 21.65 30.29 -3.06
C ALA A 415 22.16 28.98 -2.42
N LEU A 416 23.45 28.93 -2.07
CA LEU A 416 24.07 27.81 -1.36
C LEU A 416 23.51 27.67 0.06
N ALA A 417 23.35 28.78 0.78
CA ALA A 417 22.75 28.79 2.10
C ALA A 417 21.33 28.21 2.09
N ARG A 418 20.49 28.63 1.14
CA ARG A 418 19.13 28.09 0.98
C ARG A 418 19.14 26.60 0.67
N ARG A 419 19.97 26.16 -0.27
CA ARG A 419 20.07 24.74 -0.66
C ARG A 419 20.53 23.85 0.50
N LEU A 420 21.47 24.32 1.32
CA LEU A 420 21.92 23.60 2.52
C LEU A 420 20.82 23.53 3.58
N VAL A 421 20.10 24.63 3.83
CA VAL A 421 18.98 24.65 4.78
C VAL A 421 17.85 23.71 4.32
N GLU A 422 17.49 23.73 3.03
CA GLU A 422 16.50 22.82 2.43
C GLU A 422 16.97 21.36 2.48
N HIS A 423 18.27 21.09 2.32
CA HIS A 423 18.85 19.75 2.47
C HIS A 423 18.65 19.18 3.87
N TYR A 424 18.75 20.01 4.91
CA TYR A 424 18.43 19.62 6.29
C TYR A 424 16.92 19.65 6.61
N GLY A 425 16.06 19.83 5.61
CA GLY A 425 14.60 19.84 5.77
C GLY A 425 14.04 21.13 6.39
N GLY A 426 14.80 22.21 6.34
CA GLY A 426 14.41 23.52 6.85
C GLY A 426 13.95 24.51 5.77
N THR A 427 13.73 25.76 6.19
CA THR A 427 13.46 26.90 5.30
C THR A 427 14.37 28.08 5.62
N LEU A 428 14.76 28.83 4.59
CA LEU A 428 15.47 30.10 4.70
C LEU A 428 14.64 31.19 4.03
N ASP A 429 14.17 32.14 4.84
CA ASP A 429 13.33 33.26 4.41
C ASP A 429 14.06 34.59 4.65
N LEU A 430 13.85 35.56 3.77
CA LEU A 430 14.38 36.91 3.90
C LEU A 430 13.24 37.92 3.92
N HIS A 431 13.26 38.81 4.90
CA HIS A 431 12.33 39.93 4.98
C HIS A 431 13.13 41.24 5.01
N SER A 432 12.74 42.20 4.18
CA SER A 432 13.42 43.50 4.08
C SER A 432 12.48 44.55 3.52
N ASP A 433 12.47 45.71 4.17
CA ASP A 433 11.89 46.94 3.65
C ASP A 433 13.01 47.94 3.31
N PRO A 434 12.91 48.71 2.21
CA PRO A 434 13.91 49.71 1.85
C PRO A 434 14.21 50.66 3.01
N GLY A 435 15.49 50.77 3.39
CA GLY A 435 15.96 51.61 4.49
C GLY A 435 15.77 51.04 5.90
N GLN A 436 15.28 49.80 6.06
CA GLN A 436 15.08 49.15 7.35
C GLN A 436 15.93 47.87 7.54
N GLY A 437 16.97 47.68 6.73
CA GLY A 437 17.84 46.51 6.79
C GLY A 437 17.20 45.22 6.29
N VAL A 438 17.81 44.09 6.62
CA VAL A 438 17.36 42.75 6.22
C VAL A 438 17.27 41.85 7.44
N THR A 439 16.25 41.00 7.47
CA THR A 439 16.11 39.92 8.45
C THR A 439 16.09 38.58 7.72
N ALA A 440 17.14 37.79 7.91
CA ALA A 440 17.22 36.40 7.47
C ALA A 440 16.71 35.48 8.58
N THR A 441 15.77 34.59 8.24
CA THR A 441 15.18 33.62 9.17
C THR A 441 15.42 32.21 8.65
N ILE A 442 16.20 31.43 9.39
CA ILE A 442 16.40 30.00 9.17
C ILE A 442 15.46 29.25 10.12
N ARG A 443 14.73 28.26 9.61
CA ARG A 443 13.94 27.32 10.43
C ARG A 443 14.38 25.90 10.14
N LEU A 444 14.90 25.19 11.14
CA LEU A 444 15.38 23.81 11.00
C LEU A 444 14.65 22.86 11.96
N PRO A 445 14.38 21.61 11.57
CA PRO A 445 13.70 20.64 12.45
C PRO A 445 14.56 20.30 13.66
N ALA A 446 14.04 20.55 14.87
CA ALA A 446 14.76 20.23 16.10
C ALA A 446 14.76 18.73 16.39
N VAL A 447 15.79 18.26 17.09
CA VAL A 447 15.80 16.91 17.68
C VAL A 447 15.08 16.98 19.02
N ASP A 448 14.16 16.04 19.25
CA ASP A 448 13.44 15.89 20.53
C ASP A 448 14.39 15.59 21.71
#